data_AF-A0A4R6Y1B4-F1
#
_entry.id   AF-A0A4R6Y1B4-F1
#
_cell.length_a   1.000
_cell.length_b   1.000
_cell.length_c   1.000
_cell.angle_alpha   90.00
_cell.angle_beta   90.00
_cell.angle_gamma   90.00
#
_symmetry.space_group_name_H-M   'P 1'
#
loop_
_entity.id
_entity.type
_entity.pdbx_description
1 polymer ?
#
loop_
_entity_poly.entity_id
_entity_poly.type
_entity_poly.pdbx_seq_one_letter_code
_entity_poly.pdbx_strand_id
1 'polypeptide(L)'
;MRLWISGEVCEGAESAVNLGAKLIEPCFNRLLEKVEFKEDYEKWALITIIMTDEFISAYPEIVRRSIKKKVLEFRLQIDYVTFKSADQQGQIKLVLDTLERSVDLMTQLKVSKESQDKLKAVVNEARQQLLT
;
A
#
# COMPACT_ATOMS: atom_id res chain seq x y z
N MET A 1 -8.18 5.18 -11.14
CA MET A 1 -6.95 5.01 -10.33
C MET A 1 -6.51 3.55 -10.40
N ARG A 2 -5.20 3.26 -10.36
CA ARG A 2 -4.63 1.91 -10.22
C ARG A 2 -3.64 1.85 -9.07
N LEU A 3 -3.63 0.72 -8.35
CA LEU A 3 -2.63 0.40 -7.36
C LEU A 3 -1.36 -0.13 -8.03
N TRP A 4 -0.21 0.32 -7.53
CA TRP A 4 1.11 -0.21 -7.83
C TRP A 4 1.89 -0.34 -6.53
N ILE A 5 2.44 -1.53 -6.28
CA ILE A 5 3.22 -1.88 -5.10
C ILE A 5 4.66 -2.17 -5.52
N SER A 6 5.60 -1.64 -4.75
CA SER A 6 7.01 -2.05 -4.80
C SER A 6 7.55 -2.13 -3.38
N GLY A 7 8.82 -2.50 -3.23
CA GLY A 7 9.46 -2.57 -1.92
C GLY A 7 10.93 -2.15 -1.95
N GLU A 8 11.34 -1.52 -0.87
CA GLU A 8 12.73 -1.38 -0.45
C GLU A 8 12.88 -2.35 0.73
N VAL A 9 13.52 -3.50 0.50
CA VAL A 9 13.49 -4.62 1.45
C VAL A 9 14.88 -5.19 1.72
N CYS A 10 15.12 -5.56 2.97
CA CYS A 10 16.28 -6.38 3.36
C CYS A 10 16.11 -7.85 2.95
N GLU A 11 17.22 -8.58 2.99
CA GLU A 11 17.21 -10.03 2.80
C GLU A 11 16.26 -10.72 3.78
N GLY A 12 15.43 -11.63 3.27
CA GLY A 12 14.40 -12.35 4.01
C GLY A 12 13.03 -11.66 4.09
N ALA A 13 12.85 -10.51 3.42
CA ALA A 13 11.57 -9.81 3.28
C ALA A 13 11.13 -9.63 1.80
N GLU A 14 11.78 -10.32 0.86
CA GLU A 14 11.51 -10.23 -0.59
C GLU A 14 10.13 -10.75 -0.99
N SER A 15 9.52 -11.57 -0.13
CA SER A 15 8.14 -12.02 -0.31
C SER A 15 7.16 -10.85 -0.40
N ALA A 16 7.44 -9.71 0.24
CA ALA A 16 6.59 -8.51 0.17
C ALA A 16 6.37 -8.03 -1.27
N VAL A 17 7.45 -7.95 -2.06
CA VAL A 17 7.38 -7.50 -3.46
C VAL A 17 6.57 -8.51 -4.29
N ASN A 18 6.79 -9.81 -4.06
CA ASN A 18 6.08 -10.86 -4.76
C ASN A 18 4.58 -10.88 -4.42
N LEU A 19 4.23 -10.74 -3.14
CA LEU A 19 2.84 -10.67 -2.68
C LEU A 19 2.12 -9.45 -3.26
N GLY A 20 2.79 -8.30 -3.24
CA GLY A 20 2.32 -7.06 -3.85
C GLY A 20 1.97 -7.27 -5.32
N ALA A 21 2.94 -7.70 -6.13
CA ALA A 21 2.78 -7.82 -7.57
C ALA A 21 1.83 -8.94 -8.02
N LYS A 22 1.81 -10.09 -7.31
CA LYS A 22 1.08 -11.29 -7.78
C LYS A 22 -0.31 -11.47 -7.19
N LEU A 23 -0.56 -10.97 -5.98
CA LEU A 23 -1.82 -11.20 -5.27
C LEU A 23 -2.57 -9.90 -5.02
N ILE A 24 -1.90 -8.92 -4.40
CA ILE A 24 -2.56 -7.72 -3.90
C ILE A 24 -2.90 -6.77 -5.05
N GLU A 25 -1.94 -6.42 -5.90
CA GLU A 25 -2.18 -5.52 -7.04
C GLU A 25 -3.30 -5.99 -7.97
N PRO A 26 -3.34 -7.26 -8.44
CA PRO A 26 -4.42 -7.71 -9.34
C PRO A 26 -5.80 -7.69 -8.67
N CYS A 27 -5.87 -7.99 -7.36
CA CYS A 27 -7.11 -7.90 -6.59
C CYS A 27 -7.59 -6.45 -6.52
N PHE A 28 -6.74 -5.54 -6.04
CA PHE A 28 -7.08 -4.12 -5.90
C PHE A 28 -7.44 -3.47 -7.24
N ASN A 29 -6.67 -3.72 -8.29
CA ASN A 29 -6.91 -3.08 -9.58
C ASN A 29 -8.28 -3.46 -10.17
N ARG A 30 -8.72 -4.71 -9.98
CA ARG A 30 -10.07 -5.16 -10.37
C ARG A 30 -11.18 -4.47 -9.57
N LEU A 31 -10.94 -4.20 -8.28
CA LEU A 31 -11.88 -3.49 -7.42
C LEU A 31 -11.95 -2.00 -7.79
N LEU A 32 -10.80 -1.37 -7.98
CA LEU A 32 -10.66 0.04 -8.33
C LEU A 32 -11.27 0.40 -9.69
N GLU A 33 -11.33 -0.56 -10.63
CA GLU A 33 -12.01 -0.38 -11.93
C GLU A 33 -13.49 -0.03 -11.80
N LYS A 34 -14.13 -0.38 -10.68
CA LYS A 34 -15.55 -0.15 -10.42
C LYS A 34 -15.82 1.13 -9.63
N VAL A 35 -14.77 1.88 -9.28
CA VAL A 35 -14.87 3.02 -8.36
C VAL A 35 -14.58 4.32 -9.11
N GLU A 36 -15.54 5.23 -9.04
CA GLU A 36 -15.38 6.59 -9.53
C GLU A 36 -14.88 7.50 -8.39
N PHE A 37 -13.77 8.18 -8.65
CA PHE A 37 -13.15 9.12 -7.72
C PHE A 37 -13.41 10.55 -8.14
N LYS A 38 -13.51 11.43 -7.14
CA LYS A 38 -13.67 12.87 -7.39
C LYS A 38 -12.41 13.49 -7.99
N GLU A 39 -11.25 13.07 -7.48
CA GLU A 39 -9.96 13.50 -7.96
C GLU A 39 -9.50 12.66 -9.16
N ASP A 40 -8.72 13.27 -10.05
CA ASP A 40 -8.25 12.65 -11.28
C ASP A 40 -6.91 11.90 -11.10
N TYR A 41 -6.61 11.43 -9.89
CA TYR A 41 -5.41 10.64 -9.64
C TYR A 41 -5.48 9.30 -10.37
N GLU A 42 -4.45 9.02 -11.16
CA GLU A 42 -4.36 7.81 -11.99
C GLU A 42 -3.67 6.68 -11.25
N LYS A 43 -2.76 6.98 -10.31
CA LYS A 43 -1.96 5.97 -9.61
C LYS A 43 -1.91 6.19 -8.10
N TRP A 44 -2.11 5.10 -7.37
CA TRP A 44 -1.77 4.94 -5.96
C TRP A 44 -0.53 4.05 -5.89
N ALA A 45 0.61 4.65 -5.56
CA ALA A 45 1.89 3.97 -5.46
C ALA A 45 2.21 3.73 -3.99
N LEU A 46 2.28 2.46 -3.59
CA LEU A 46 2.79 2.06 -2.28
C LEU A 46 4.18 1.43 -2.45
N ILE A 47 5.16 1.91 -1.70
CA ILE A 47 6.47 1.31 -1.59
C ILE A 47 6.63 0.88 -0.15
N THR A 48 6.65 -0.42 0.11
CA THR A 48 6.87 -0.96 1.46
C THR A 48 8.36 -0.89 1.80
N ILE A 49 8.69 -0.28 2.93
CA ILE A 49 10.05 -0.24 3.46
C ILE A 49 10.13 -1.30 4.56
N ILE A 50 10.89 -2.37 4.33
CA ILE A 50 11.02 -3.48 5.28
C ILE A 50 12.51 -3.71 5.54
N MET A 51 13.05 -2.92 6.47
CA MET A 51 14.48 -2.90 6.80
C MET A 51 14.70 -3.32 8.24
N THR A 52 15.86 -3.91 8.53
CA THR A 52 16.31 -4.10 9.90
C THR A 52 16.55 -2.76 10.60
N ASP A 53 16.57 -2.75 11.93
CA ASP A 53 16.83 -1.55 12.74
C ASP A 53 18.15 -0.87 12.40
N GLU A 54 19.14 -1.63 11.93
CA GLU A 54 20.43 -1.12 11.46
C GLU A 54 20.27 -0.16 10.26
N PHE A 55 19.36 -0.46 9.34
CA PHE A 55 19.20 0.28 8.08
C PHE A 55 17.98 1.19 8.05
N ILE A 56 16.98 0.99 8.91
CA ILE A 56 15.68 1.69 8.83
C ILE A 56 15.80 3.22 8.86
N SER A 57 16.81 3.76 9.56
CA SER A 57 17.06 5.20 9.66
C SER A 57 17.42 5.86 8.32
N ALA A 58 17.97 5.10 7.36
CA ALA A 58 18.30 5.57 6.02
C ALA A 58 17.09 5.57 5.06
N TYR A 59 15.96 4.99 5.47
CA TYR A 59 14.76 4.83 4.66
C TYR A 59 13.55 5.47 5.36
N PRO A 60 13.48 6.81 5.42
CA PRO A 60 12.37 7.51 6.04
C PRO A 60 11.09 7.32 5.21
N GLU A 61 9.96 7.41 5.91
CA GLU A 61 8.66 7.39 5.24
C GLU A 61 8.43 8.65 4.40
N ILE A 62 7.74 8.47 3.28
CA ILE A 62 7.42 9.55 2.34
C ILE A 62 5.94 9.52 2.04
N VAL A 63 5.29 10.68 2.19
CA VAL A 63 3.91 10.91 1.77
C VAL A 63 3.91 12.08 0.80
N ARG A 64 3.66 11.82 -0.48
CA ARG A 64 3.69 12.88 -1.49
C ARG A 64 2.66 12.69 -2.59
N ARG A 65 2.30 13.79 -3.23
CA ARG A 65 1.48 13.81 -4.44
C ARG A 65 2.23 14.45 -5.60
N SER A 66 2.06 13.91 -6.79
CA SER A 66 2.48 14.54 -8.04
C SER A 66 1.25 14.91 -8.85
N ILE A 67 0.96 16.20 -8.96
CA ILE A 67 -0.17 16.70 -9.76
C ILE A 67 0.07 16.39 -11.25
N LYS A 68 1.27 16.71 -11.75
CA LYS A 68 1.64 16.48 -13.16
C LYS A 68 1.54 15.01 -13.58
N LYS A 69 1.98 14.09 -12.71
CA LYS A 69 1.93 12.65 -12.99
C LYS A 69 0.64 11.99 -12.51
N LYS A 70 -0.24 12.74 -11.82
CA LYS A 70 -1.47 12.24 -11.19
C LYS A 70 -1.22 11.02 -10.28
N VAL A 71 -0.17 11.09 -9.46
CA VAL A 71 0.26 10.00 -8.57
C VAL A 71 0.15 10.42 -7.11
N LEU A 72 -0.43 9.55 -6.29
CA LEU A 72 -0.27 9.55 -4.84
C LEU A 72 0.80 8.51 -4.49
N GLU A 73 1.91 8.93 -3.90
CA GLU A 73 3.02 8.05 -3.54
C GLU A 73 3.20 8.01 -2.03
N PHE A 74 3.27 6.77 -1.53
CA PHE A 74 3.49 6.45 -0.13
C PHE A 74 4.66 5.48 -0.05
N ARG A 75 5.69 5.86 0.71
CA ARG A 75 6.74 4.95 1.13
C ARG A 75 6.59 4.76 2.62
N LEU A 76 6.18 3.57 3.04
CA LEU A 76 5.74 3.32 4.42
C LEU A 76 6.47 2.11 4.98
N GLN A 77 6.87 2.23 6.24
CA GLN A 77 7.61 1.20 6.94
C GLN A 77 6.68 0.10 7.43
N ILE A 78 7.16 -1.14 7.33
CA ILE A 78 6.61 -2.33 7.97
C ILE A 78 7.73 -2.92 8.83
N ASP A 79 7.41 -3.28 10.07
CA ASP A 79 8.37 -3.89 10.98
C ASP A 79 8.97 -5.18 10.39
N TYR A 80 10.30 -5.24 10.29
CA TYR A 80 11.01 -6.34 9.64
C TYR A 80 10.84 -7.66 10.40
N VAL A 81 10.96 -7.64 11.72
CA VAL A 81 10.90 -8.87 12.54
C VAL A 81 9.50 -9.47 12.46
N THR A 82 8.46 -8.64 12.57
CA THR A 82 7.06 -9.05 12.46
C THR A 82 6.77 -9.58 11.06
N PHE A 83 7.23 -8.90 9.99
CA PHE A 83 6.99 -9.36 8.63
C PHE A 83 7.69 -10.69 8.32
N LYS A 84 8.96 -10.84 8.71
CA LYS A 84 9.75 -12.04 8.46
C LYS A 84 9.23 -13.26 9.23
N SER A 85 8.74 -13.07 10.44
CA SER A 85 8.21 -14.15 11.27
C SER A 85 6.77 -14.56 10.93
N ALA A 86 6.05 -13.72 10.20
CA ALA A 86 4.70 -14.00 9.75
C ALA A 86 4.67 -15.06 8.64
N ASP A 87 3.62 -15.88 8.63
CA ASP A 87 3.28 -16.70 7.48
C ASP A 87 2.75 -15.84 6.32
N GLN A 88 2.42 -16.48 5.20
CA GLN A 88 1.96 -15.75 4.01
C GLN A 88 0.70 -14.90 4.29
N GLN A 89 -0.25 -15.39 5.07
CA GLN A 89 -1.47 -14.64 5.40
C GLN A 89 -1.15 -13.44 6.30
N GLY A 90 -0.28 -13.63 7.29
CA GLY A 90 0.20 -12.54 8.14
C GLY A 90 0.95 -11.47 7.35
N GLN A 91 1.77 -11.86 6.37
CA GLN A 91 2.45 -10.91 5.48
C GLN A 91 1.47 -10.13 4.60
N ILE A 92 0.47 -10.81 4.01
CA ILE A 92 -0.61 -10.14 3.27
C ILE A 92 -1.33 -9.13 4.17
N LYS A 93 -1.67 -9.53 5.39
CA LYS A 93 -2.34 -8.66 6.36
C LYS A 93 -1.52 -7.40 6.65
N LEU A 94 -0.21 -7.51 6.89
CA LEU A 94 0.66 -6.37 7.16
C LEU A 94 0.73 -5.38 5.97
N VAL A 95 0.76 -5.89 4.74
CA VAL A 95 0.73 -5.02 3.54
C VAL A 95 -0.64 -4.34 3.41
N LEU A 96 -1.75 -5.03 3.70
CA LEU A 96 -3.09 -4.45 3.70
C LEU A 96 -3.26 -3.37 4.79
N ASP A 97 -2.73 -3.61 5.99
CA ASP A 97 -2.72 -2.62 7.09
C ASP A 97 -1.94 -1.36 6.66
N THR A 98 -0.86 -1.55 5.90
CA THR A 98 -0.05 -0.44 5.36
C THR A 98 -0.79 0.31 4.24
N LEU A 99 -1.55 -0.38 3.39
CA LEU A 99 -2.44 0.24 2.42
C LEU A 99 -3.52 1.08 3.11
N GLU A 100 -4.17 0.53 4.13
CA GLU A 100 -5.17 1.25 4.93
C GLU A 100 -4.59 2.53 5.53
N ARG A 101 -3.41 2.42 6.15
CA ARG A 101 -2.66 3.56 6.68
C ARG A 101 -2.32 4.60 5.62
N SER A 102 -1.99 4.18 4.40
CA SER A 102 -1.74 5.12 3.31
C SER A 102 -3.00 5.90 2.92
N VAL A 103 -4.20 5.31 3.04
CA VAL A 103 -5.47 6.01 2.84
C VAL A 103 -5.70 7.06 3.94
N ASP A 104 -5.37 6.76 5.20
CA ASP A 104 -5.45 7.76 6.28
C ASP A 104 -4.53 8.96 6.02
N LEU A 105 -3.32 8.69 5.51
CA LEU A 105 -2.34 9.71 5.16
C LEU A 105 -2.75 10.56 3.95
N MET A 106 -3.73 10.14 3.14
CA MET A 106 -4.24 10.93 2.01
C MET A 106 -4.88 12.25 2.43
N THR A 107 -5.30 12.39 3.68
CA THR A 107 -5.75 13.68 4.24
C THR A 107 -4.67 14.76 4.12
N GLN A 108 -3.39 14.41 4.30
CA GLN A 108 -2.26 15.35 4.15
C GLN A 108 -2.09 15.82 2.70
N LEU A 109 -2.57 15.01 1.75
CA LEU A 109 -2.50 15.26 0.31
C LEU A 109 -3.77 15.94 -0.24
N LYS A 110 -4.69 16.36 0.64
CA LYS A 110 -5.97 17.00 0.30
C LYS A 110 -6.86 16.14 -0.61
N VAL A 111 -6.78 14.81 -0.48
CA VAL A 111 -7.77 13.91 -1.10
C VAL A 111 -9.06 14.03 -0.31
N SER A 112 -10.20 14.12 -0.99
CA SER A 112 -11.50 14.25 -0.35
C SER A 112 -11.83 13.06 0.55
N LYS A 113 -12.60 13.34 1.60
CA LYS A 113 -13.08 12.32 2.53
C LYS A 113 -13.89 11.22 1.82
N GLU A 114 -14.69 11.60 0.84
CA GLU A 114 -15.45 10.68 0.00
C GLU A 114 -14.54 9.67 -0.73
N SER A 115 -13.49 10.14 -1.40
CA SER A 115 -12.53 9.26 -2.06
C SER A 115 -11.75 8.39 -1.07
N GLN A 116 -11.40 8.93 0.10
CA GLN A 116 -10.78 8.13 1.17
C GLN A 116 -11.70 7.00 1.64
N ASP A 117 -12.99 7.28 1.87
CA ASP A 117 -13.95 6.28 2.33
C ASP A 117 -14.17 5.18 1.28
N LYS A 118 -14.22 5.56 -0.01
CA LYS A 118 -14.23 4.60 -1.13
C LYS A 118 -12.98 3.71 -1.14
N LEU A 119 -11.79 4.28 -0.93
CA LEU A 119 -10.55 3.50 -0.88
C LEU A 119 -10.50 2.58 0.33
N LYS A 120 -10.99 3.00 1.50
CA LYS A 120 -11.12 2.13 2.68
C LYS A 120 -12.06 0.96 2.42
N ALA A 121 -13.18 1.20 1.73
CA ALA A 121 -14.08 0.12 1.32
C ALA A 121 -13.37 -0.88 0.39
N VAL A 122 -12.58 -0.40 -0.57
CA VAL A 122 -11.75 -1.26 -1.44
C VAL A 122 -10.73 -2.08 -0.64
N VAL A 123 -10.04 -1.46 0.33
CA VAL A 123 -9.10 -2.18 1.21
C VAL A 123 -9.81 -3.29 1.99
N ASN A 124 -10.98 -2.99 2.56
CA ASN A 124 -11.77 -3.96 3.31
C ASN A 124 -12.25 -5.12 2.42
N GLU A 125 -12.73 -4.84 1.21
CA GLU A 125 -13.15 -5.87 0.27
C GLU A 125 -11.97 -6.75 -0.16
N ALA A 126 -10.83 -6.14 -0.49
CA ALA A 126 -9.60 -6.89 -0.82
C ALA A 126 -9.14 -7.77 0.36
N ARG A 127 -9.23 -7.27 1.59
CA ARG A 127 -8.92 -8.03 2.81
C ARG A 127 -9.80 -9.27 2.93
N GLN A 128 -11.10 -9.15 2.67
CA GLN A 128 -12.02 -10.29 2.70
C GLN A 128 -11.72 -11.32 1.59
N GLN A 129 -11.23 -10.89 0.42
CA GLN A 129 -10.92 -11.81 -0.68
C GLN A 129 -9.57 -12.53 -0.52
N LEU A 130 -8.59 -11.89 0.14
CA LEU A 130 -7.21 -12.37 0.21
C LEU A 130 -6.89 -13.11 1.52
N LEU A 131 -7.67 -12.91 2.58
CA LEU A 131 -7.46 -13.54 3.89
C LEU A 131 -8.55 -14.56 4.28
N THR A 132 -9.38 -14.99 3.32
CA THR A 132 -10.31 -16.11 3.47
C THR A 132 -9.64 -17.48 3.36
#